data_AF-A0A1S8TBF4-F1
#
_entry.id   AF-A0A1S8TBF4-F1
#
_cell.length_a   1.000
_cell.length_b   1.000
_cell.length_c   1.000
_cell.angle_alpha   90.00
_cell.angle_beta   90.00
_cell.angle_gamma   90.00
#
_symmetry.space_group_name_H-M   'P 1'
#
loop_
_entity.id
_entity.type
_entity.pdbx_description
1 polymer ?
#
loop_
_entity_poly.entity_id
_entity_poly.type
_entity_poly.pdbx_seq_one_letter_code
_entity_poly.pdbx_strand_id
1 'polypeptide(L)'
;MDIKKAVGHRIRDLRTKREWSQEELALRAEISLSHMGRLERGERGATIHSLEKVINALDITFVDLFRFLDENNTEVDTKTLNDIIDKLRKKSLKDQQIILNLIDILSP
;
A
#
# COMPACT_ATOMS: atom_id res chain seq x y z
N MET A 1 6.67 15.21 6.18
CA MET A 1 6.84 14.43 4.92
C MET A 1 6.01 15.08 3.82
N ASP A 2 6.56 15.36 2.64
CA ASP A 2 5.74 15.74 1.48
C ASP A 2 5.14 14.48 0.87
N ILE A 3 3.83 14.30 1.05
CA ILE A 3 3.11 13.10 0.63
C ILE A 3 3.25 12.82 -0.87
N LYS A 4 3.29 13.86 -1.71
CA LYS A 4 3.41 13.70 -3.17
C LYS A 4 4.77 13.08 -3.53
N LYS A 5 5.84 13.56 -2.88
CA LYS A 5 7.18 13.00 -3.07
C LYS A 5 7.29 11.58 -2.55
N ALA A 6 6.66 11.28 -1.41
CA ALA A 6 6.69 9.94 -0.84
C ALA A 6 5.96 8.93 -1.74
N VAL A 7 4.77 9.28 -2.25
CA VAL A 7 4.05 8.46 -3.24
C VAL A 7 4.87 8.31 -4.53
N GLY A 8 5.44 9.39 -5.05
CA GLY A 8 6.25 9.37 -6.26
C GLY A 8 7.48 8.45 -6.13
N HIS A 9 8.21 8.55 -5.01
CA HIS A 9 9.31 7.65 -4.70
C HIS A 9 8.86 6.20 -4.56
N ARG A 10 7.73 5.95 -3.89
CA ARG A 10 7.19 4.59 -3.75
C ARG A 10 6.85 3.96 -5.10
N ILE A 11 6.25 4.72 -6.02
CA ILE A 11 5.99 4.26 -7.40
C ILE A 11 7.31 3.91 -8.10
N ARG A 12 8.30 4.79 -7.98
CA ARG A 12 9.64 4.57 -8.53
C ARG A 12 10.28 3.30 -7.99
N ASP A 13 10.22 3.06 -6.68
CA ASP A 13 10.79 1.89 -6.03
C ASP A 13 10.12 0.59 -6.47
N LEU A 14 8.79 0.58 -6.56
CA LEU A 14 8.02 -0.57 -7.03
C LEU A 14 8.32 -0.87 -8.51
N ARG A 15 8.50 0.18 -9.32
CA ARG A 15 8.90 0.05 -10.72
C ARG A 15 10.30 -0.52 -10.86
N THR A 16 11.28 0.02 -10.16
CA THR A 16 12.69 -0.41 -10.28
C THR A 16 12.90 -1.82 -9.73
N LYS A 17 12.15 -2.25 -8.72
CA LYS A 17 12.13 -3.65 -8.25
C LYS A 17 11.67 -4.64 -9.33
N ARG A 18 10.90 -4.18 -10.31
CA ARG A 18 10.48 -4.95 -11.49
C ARG A 18 11.41 -4.74 -12.70
N GLU A 19 12.51 -4.00 -12.52
CA GLU A 19 13.48 -3.67 -13.56
C GLU A 19 12.87 -2.90 -14.75
N TRP A 20 11.74 -2.23 -14.56
CA TRP A 20 11.06 -1.48 -15.61
C TRP A 20 11.63 -0.07 -15.76
N SER A 21 11.75 0.43 -16.99
CA SER A 21 12.02 1.85 -17.26
C SER A 21 10.78 2.71 -17.02
N GLN A 22 10.93 4.04 -16.97
CA GLN A 22 9.77 4.94 -16.84
C GLN A 22 8.82 4.81 -18.04
N GLU A 23 9.38 4.63 -19.25
CA GLU A 23 8.64 4.36 -20.48
C GLU A 23 7.82 3.08 -20.36
N GLU A 24 8.42 2.04 -19.80
CA GLU A 24 7.82 0.71 -19.68
C GLU A 24 6.61 0.70 -18.71
N LEU A 25 6.71 1.43 -17.59
CA LEU A 25 5.58 1.61 -16.70
C LEU A 25 4.54 2.58 -17.27
N ALA A 26 4.98 3.64 -17.95
CA ALA A 26 4.06 4.61 -18.58
C ALA A 26 3.19 3.93 -19.64
N LEU A 27 3.79 3.03 -20.44
CA LEU A 27 3.11 2.22 -21.43
C LEU A 27 2.06 1.31 -20.78
N ARG A 28 2.42 0.54 -19.73
CA ARG A 28 1.48 -0.33 -19.00
C ARG A 28 0.35 0.42 -18.33
N ALA A 29 0.65 1.59 -17.78
CA ALA A 29 -0.34 2.43 -17.10
C ALA A 29 -1.17 3.26 -18.08
N GLU A 30 -0.89 3.19 -19.38
CA GLU A 30 -1.54 4.02 -20.40
C GLU A 30 -1.54 5.51 -20.03
N ILE A 31 -0.38 6.01 -19.59
CA ILE A 31 -0.13 7.43 -19.36
C ILE A 31 1.11 7.89 -20.10
N SER A 32 1.25 9.20 -20.35
CA SER A 32 2.43 9.69 -21.05
C SER A 32 3.69 9.56 -20.18
N LEU A 33 4.84 9.33 -20.82
CA LEU A 33 6.15 9.31 -20.15
C LEU A 33 6.41 10.59 -19.33
N SER A 34 6.04 11.75 -19.87
CA SER A 34 6.12 13.03 -19.16
C SER A 34 5.23 13.06 -17.91
N HIS A 35 4.05 12.46 -17.96
CA HIS A 35 3.18 12.33 -16.79
C HIS A 35 3.80 11.37 -15.76
N MET A 36 4.30 10.22 -16.18
CA MET A 36 5.00 9.26 -15.32
C MET A 36 6.20 9.91 -14.60
N GLY A 37 7.05 10.62 -15.33
CA GLY A 37 8.20 11.30 -14.73
C GLY A 37 7.81 12.36 -13.71
N ARG A 38 6.79 13.18 -14.00
CA ARG A 38 6.26 14.18 -13.04
C ARG A 38 5.64 13.53 -11.81
N LEU A 39 4.97 12.39 -11.99
CA LEU A 39 4.35 11.61 -10.94
C LEU A 39 5.42 11.06 -9.97
N GLU A 40 6.46 10.41 -10.50
CA GLU A 40 7.55 9.87 -9.68
C GLU A 40 8.34 10.94 -8.92
N ARG A 41 8.49 12.14 -9.51
CA ARG A 41 9.18 13.26 -8.85
C ARG A 41 8.28 14.03 -7.87
N GLY A 42 6.98 13.73 -7.82
CA GLY A 42 6.01 14.44 -6.96
C GLY A 42 5.80 15.91 -7.35
N GLU A 43 6.12 16.30 -8.60
CA GLU A 43 6.07 17.69 -9.08
C GLU A 43 4.63 18.21 -9.22
N ARG A 44 3.67 17.31 -9.46
CA ARG A 44 2.23 17.60 -9.45
C ARG A 44 1.50 16.60 -8.57
N GLY A 45 0.35 16.99 -8.03
CA GLY A 45 -0.53 16.06 -7.34
C GLY A 45 -1.01 14.98 -8.30
N ALA A 46 -0.86 13.72 -7.91
CA ALA A 46 -1.45 12.60 -8.61
C ALA A 46 -2.97 12.67 -8.48
N THR A 47 -3.69 12.51 -9.59
CA THR A 47 -5.14 12.27 -9.51
C THR A 47 -5.37 10.82 -9.09
N ILE A 48 -6.49 10.53 -8.43
CA ILE A 48 -6.87 9.16 -8.08
C ILE A 48 -6.88 8.25 -9.32
N HIS A 49 -7.39 8.77 -10.46
CA HIS A 49 -7.38 8.01 -11.71
C HIS A 49 -5.97 7.70 -12.24
N SER A 50 -5.02 8.63 -12.12
CA SER A 50 -3.63 8.36 -12.50
C SER A 50 -2.97 7.33 -11.58
N LEU A 51 -3.30 7.34 -10.28
CA LEU A 51 -2.83 6.33 -9.34
C LEU A 51 -3.42 4.97 -9.63
N GLU A 52 -4.72 4.88 -9.89
CA GLU A 52 -5.41 3.64 -10.27
C GLU A 52 -4.74 2.97 -11.48
N LYS A 53 -4.47 3.75 -12.54
CA LYS A 53 -3.74 3.27 -13.72
C LYS A 53 -2.36 2.69 -13.38
N VAL A 54 -1.59 3.38 -12.55
CA VAL A 54 -0.26 2.94 -12.13
C VAL A 54 -0.31 1.71 -11.22
N ILE A 55 -1.28 1.66 -10.31
CA ILE A 55 -1.52 0.54 -9.40
C ILE A 55 -1.87 -0.72 -10.18
N ASN A 56 -2.77 -0.61 -11.15
CA ASN A 56 -3.14 -1.72 -12.03
C ASN A 56 -1.94 -2.18 -12.87
N ALA A 57 -1.16 -1.25 -13.42
CA ALA A 57 0.06 -1.55 -14.17
C ALA A 57 1.14 -2.25 -13.32
N LEU A 58 1.23 -1.89 -12.04
CA LEU A 58 2.14 -2.50 -11.06
C LEU A 58 1.56 -3.76 -10.42
N ASP A 59 0.32 -4.16 -10.72
CA ASP A 59 -0.37 -5.31 -10.12
C ASP A 59 -0.27 -5.32 -8.58
N ILE A 60 -0.70 -4.21 -7.97
CA ILE A 60 -0.73 -4.02 -6.52
C ILE A 60 -2.07 -3.44 -6.08
N THR A 61 -2.28 -3.28 -4.77
CA THR A 61 -3.42 -2.54 -4.23
C THR A 61 -3.05 -1.11 -3.82
N PHE A 62 -4.05 -0.26 -3.60
CA PHE A 62 -3.84 1.05 -2.95
C PHE A 62 -3.19 0.90 -1.57
N VAL A 63 -3.53 -0.16 -0.81
CA VAL A 63 -2.92 -0.43 0.50
C VAL A 63 -1.41 -0.69 0.34
N ASP A 64 -0.99 -1.46 -0.66
CA ASP A 64 0.44 -1.72 -0.90
C ASP A 64 1.21 -0.46 -1.33
N LEU A 65 0.54 0.44 -2.06
CA LEU A 65 1.09 1.74 -2.43
C LEU A 65 1.28 2.62 -1.19
N PHE A 66 0.30 2.67 -0.28
CA PHE A 66 0.31 3.58 0.88
C PHE A 66 0.84 2.97 2.18
N ARG A 67 1.27 1.70 2.20
CA ARG A 67 1.82 1.01 3.38
C ARG A 67 2.95 1.77 4.09
N PHE A 68 3.66 2.64 3.39
CA PHE A 68 4.72 3.48 4.00
C PHE A 68 4.19 4.55 4.97
N LEU A 69 2.88 4.81 4.99
CA LEU A 69 2.23 5.72 5.94
C LEU A 69 1.95 5.05 7.29
N ASP A 70 2.01 3.73 7.36
CA ASP A 70 1.84 2.99 8.59
C ASP A 70 3.21 2.94 9.30
N GLU A 71 3.52 3.97 10.10
CA GLU A 71 4.78 4.12 10.86
C GLU A 71 5.03 2.97 11.88
N ASN A 72 4.08 2.05 12.06
CA ASN A 72 4.09 1.01 13.10
C ASN A 72 4.27 -0.44 12.60
N ASN A 73 4.57 -0.70 11.32
CA ASN A 73 4.64 -2.08 10.80
C ASN A 73 6.03 -2.46 10.27
N THR A 74 7.05 -2.30 11.10
CA THR A 74 8.23 -3.16 11.06
C THR A 74 7.89 -4.50 11.69
N GLU A 75 7.80 -5.55 10.86
CA GLU A 75 7.99 -6.95 11.26
C GLU A 75 7.01 -7.58 12.27
N VAL A 76 5.76 -7.12 12.41
CA VAL A 76 4.75 -8.00 13.02
C VAL A 76 4.48 -9.12 12.02
N ASP A 77 4.80 -10.36 12.39
CA ASP A 77 4.61 -11.57 11.58
C ASP A 77 3.20 -11.60 10.97
N THR A 78 3.09 -11.04 9.76
CA THR A 78 1.82 -10.77 9.07
C THR A 78 1.00 -12.04 8.93
N LYS A 79 1.65 -13.20 8.90
CA LYS A 79 1.00 -14.50 8.91
C LYS A 79 0.22 -14.73 10.20
N THR A 80 0.84 -14.56 11.37
CA THR A 80 0.19 -14.75 12.66
C THR A 80 -0.99 -13.80 12.84
N LEU A 81 -0.84 -12.53 12.47
CA LEU A 81 -1.94 -11.55 12.55
C LEU A 81 -3.08 -11.90 11.59
N ASN A 82 -2.76 -12.28 10.34
CA ASN A 82 -3.77 -12.70 9.36
C ASN A 82 -4.52 -13.95 9.84
N ASP A 83 -3.82 -14.94 10.39
CA ASP A 83 -4.42 -16.16 10.95
C ASP A 83 -5.37 -15.84 12.12
N ILE A 84 -5.02 -14.87 12.97
CA ILE A 84 -5.89 -14.39 14.06
C ILE A 84 -7.15 -13.73 13.50
N ILE A 85 -6.99 -12.82 12.52
CA ILE A 85 -8.11 -12.12 11.88
C ILE A 85 -9.07 -13.11 11.21
N ASP A 86 -8.55 -14.08 10.46
CA ASP A 86 -9.37 -15.09 9.77
C ASP A 86 -10.16 -15.98 10.74
N LYS A 87 -9.57 -16.30 11.90
CA LYS A 87 -10.26 -17.03 12.96
C LYS A 87 -11.36 -16.17 13.59
N LEU A 88 -11.11 -14.89 13.84
CA LEU A 88 -12.06 -13.95 14.44
C LEU A 88 -13.26 -13.67 13.54
N ARG A 89 -13.05 -13.51 12.23
CA ARG A 89 -14.12 -13.27 11.23
C ARG A 89 -15.21 -14.35 11.25
N LYS A 90 -14.86 -15.57 11.67
CA LYS A 90 -15.78 -16.73 11.75
C LYS A 90 -16.50 -16.84 13.10
N LYS A 91 -16.30 -15.90 14.03
CA LYS A 91 -16.91 -15.90 15.37
C LYS A 91 -18.07 -14.93 15.48
N SER A 92 -18.94 -15.13 16.47
CA SER A 92 -20.03 -14.21 16.76
C SER A 92 -19.50 -12.87 17.27
N LEU A 93 -20.27 -11.79 17.13
CA LEU A 93 -19.90 -10.47 17.67
C LEU A 93 -19.61 -10.52 19.18
N LYS A 94 -20.36 -11.36 19.93
CA LYS A 94 -20.13 -11.57 21.35
C LYS A 94 -18.76 -12.20 21.63
N ASP A 95 -18.39 -13.22 20.87
CA ASP A 95 -17.09 -13.88 21.03
C ASP A 95 -15.93 -12.98 20.60
N GLN A 96 -16.12 -12.21 19.52
CA GLN A 96 -15.14 -11.20 19.11
C GLN A 96 -14.91 -10.16 20.22
N GLN A 97 -15.97 -9.70 20.88
CA GLN A 97 -15.86 -8.76 22.00
C GLN A 97 -15.17 -9.35 23.23
N ILE A 98 -15.44 -10.62 23.54
CA ILE A 98 -14.74 -11.33 24.62
C ILE A 98 -13.24 -11.40 24.32
N ILE A 99 -12.88 -11.77 23.09
CA ILE A 99 -11.48 -11.88 22.69
C ILE A 99 -10.80 -10.50 22.70
N LEU A 100 -11.49 -9.43 22.29
CA LEU A 100 -10.97 -8.08 22.38
C LEU A 100 -10.61 -7.71 23.83
N ASN A 101 -11.53 -7.96 24.77
CA ASN A 101 -11.28 -7.71 26.19
C ASN A 101 -10.11 -8.54 26.74
N LEU A 102 -9.87 -9.76 26.21
CA LEU A 102 -8.71 -10.57 26.60
C LEU A 102 -7.39 -9.98 26.10
N ILE A 103 -7.37 -9.39 24.90
CA ILE A 103 -6.18 -8.72 24.35
C ILE A 103 -5.80 -7.51 25.20
N ASP A 104 -6.80 -6.75 25.67
CA ASP A 104 -6.60 -5.61 26.57
C ASP A 104 -5.97 -6.02 27.91
N ILE A 105 -6.25 -7.24 28.39
CA ILE A 105 -5.66 -7.79 29.62
C ILE A 105 -4.20 -8.22 29.39
N LEU A 106 -3.85 -8.65 28.19
CA LEU A 106 -2.53 -9.19 27.85
C LEU A 106 -1.49 -8.11 27.47
N SER A 107 -1.92 -6.85 27.32
CA SER A 107 -1.07 -5.72 26.96
C SER A 107 -0.90 -4.77 28.16
N PRO A 108 0.04 -5.04 29.09
CA PRO A 108 0.27 -4.18 30.26
C PRO A 108 0.80 -2.79 29.88
#